data_AF-A0A8B9MB52-F1
#
_entry.id   AF-A0A8B9MB52-F1
#
_cell.length_a   1.000
_cell.length_b   1.000
_cell.length_c   1.000
_cell.angle_alpha   90.00
_cell.angle_beta   90.00
_cell.angle_gamma   90.00
#
_symmetry.space_group_name_H-M   'P 1'
#
loop_
_entity.id
_entity.type
_entity.pdbx_description
1 polymer ?
#
loop_
_entity_poly.entity_id
_entity_poly.type
_entity_poly.pdbx_seq_one_letter_code
_entity_poly.pdbx_strand_id
1 'polypeptide(L)'
;MERMIIFCMLFFCSSMAQTAAPYKIAKYKQLLKTVNLLETTVKEKDVELLHTPENPADGCLFTAVTCFQKGILKLQPENSQVNSTFTQTVKVLKRFTLINPRKQCESSCESYKKKTPKEFLKSLAKLIKKVIRVDSSWVLFDILQTIRYPYFTLFLTMCSLFLQLIKD
;
A
#
# COMPACT_ATOMS: atom_id res chain seq x y z
N MET A 1 -2.84 40.08 19.77
CA MET A 1 -2.89 38.60 19.90
C MET A 1 -3.32 37.89 18.61
N GLU A 2 -4.04 38.56 17.70
CA GLU A 2 -4.56 37.95 16.47
C GLU A 2 -3.51 37.39 15.50
N ARG A 3 -2.37 38.07 15.31
CA ARG A 3 -1.29 37.55 14.46
C ARG A 3 -0.72 36.21 14.94
N MET A 4 -0.66 35.97 16.26
CA MET A 4 -0.22 34.69 16.82
C MET A 4 -1.20 33.55 16.49
N ILE A 5 -2.50 33.84 16.53
CA ILE A 5 -3.55 32.86 16.23
C ILE A 5 -3.51 32.43 14.76
N ILE A 6 -3.25 33.36 13.85
CA ILE A 6 -3.10 33.07 12.41
C ILE A 6 -1.89 32.16 12.17
N PHE A 7 -0.74 32.43 12.79
CA PHE A 7 0.44 31.57 12.69
C PHE A 7 0.19 30.17 13.27
N CYS A 8 -0.51 30.08 14.41
CA CYS A 8 -0.89 28.80 15.01
C CYS A 8 -1.86 28.01 14.11
N MET A 9 -2.87 28.65 13.52
CA MET A 9 -3.80 28.02 12.57
C MET A 9 -3.08 27.50 11.32
N LEU A 10 -2.13 28.27 10.77
CA LEU A 10 -1.34 27.86 9.60
C LEU A 10 -0.37 26.70 9.92
N PHE A 11 0.22 26.69 11.12
CA PHE A 11 1.12 25.63 11.58
C PHE A 11 0.39 24.31 11.90
N PHE A 12 -0.83 24.40 12.45
CA PHE A 12 -1.68 23.21 12.67
C PHE A 12 -2.20 22.62 11.34
N CYS A 13 -2.55 23.46 10.36
CA CYS A 13 -2.99 23.00 9.03
C CYS A 13 -1.90 22.25 8.25
N SER A 14 -0.63 22.67 8.38
CA SER A 14 0.50 22.01 7.69
C SER A 14 0.90 20.68 8.34
N SER A 15 0.71 20.55 9.66
CA SER A 15 1.06 19.35 10.44
C SER A 15 0.10 18.18 10.20
N MET A 16 -1.19 18.46 9.95
CA MET A 16 -2.19 17.41 9.68
C MET A 16 -2.10 16.82 8.26
N ALA A 17 -1.54 17.56 7.31
CA ALA A 17 -1.43 17.12 5.91
C ALA A 17 -0.36 16.01 5.68
N GLN A 18 0.55 15.78 6.65
CA GLN A 18 1.75 14.95 6.41
C GLN A 18 1.70 13.52 6.96
N THR A 19 0.65 13.07 7.65
CA THR A 19 0.76 11.84 8.47
C THR A 19 0.15 10.56 7.89
N ALA A 20 -0.81 10.61 6.96
CA ALA A 20 -1.50 9.40 6.49
C ALA A 20 -0.77 8.64 5.35
N ALA A 21 -0.19 9.37 4.39
CA ALA A 21 0.53 8.80 3.24
C ALA A 21 1.87 8.11 3.59
N PRO A 22 2.77 8.69 4.41
CA PRO A 22 4.06 8.06 4.70
C PRO A 22 3.91 6.75 5.49
N TYR A 23 2.87 6.62 6.30
CA TYR A 23 2.59 5.41 7.07
C TYR A 23 2.33 4.19 6.18
N LYS A 24 1.53 4.33 5.11
CA LYS A 24 1.23 3.23 4.17
C LYS A 24 2.47 2.74 3.44
N ILE A 25 3.29 3.67 2.93
CA ILE A 25 4.53 3.35 2.22
C ILE A 25 5.52 2.63 3.15
N ALA A 26 5.67 3.08 4.39
CA ALA A 26 6.52 2.42 5.37
C ALA A 26 6.05 0.98 5.65
N LYS A 27 4.73 0.76 5.78
CA LYS A 27 4.14 -0.57 5.94
C LYS A 27 4.43 -1.49 4.75
N TYR A 28 4.30 -1.02 3.51
CA TYR A 28 4.64 -1.81 2.33
C TYR A 28 6.13 -2.13 2.21
N LYS A 29 7.01 -1.19 2.59
CA LYS A 29 8.46 -1.45 2.68
C LYS A 29 8.77 -2.52 3.72
N GLN A 30 8.08 -2.53 4.86
CA GLN A 30 8.22 -3.57 5.87
C GLN A 30 7.77 -4.94 5.33
N LEU A 31 6.64 -4.99 4.63
CA LEU A 31 6.17 -6.23 3.98
C LEU A 31 7.18 -6.77 2.96
N LEU A 32 7.80 -5.89 2.17
CA LEU A 32 8.84 -6.31 1.23
C LEU A 32 10.04 -6.94 1.95
N LYS A 33 10.47 -6.39 3.09
CA LYS A 33 11.52 -7.00 3.93
C LYS A 33 11.07 -8.38 4.46
N THR A 34 9.82 -8.50 4.89
CA THR A 34 9.24 -9.77 5.34
C THR A 34 9.21 -10.83 4.23
N VAL A 35 8.89 -10.44 2.99
CA VAL A 35 8.93 -11.35 1.83
C VAL A 35 10.34 -11.85 1.57
N ASN A 36 11.34 -10.95 1.60
CA ASN A 36 12.74 -11.34 1.39
C ASN A 36 13.23 -12.30 2.50
N LEU A 37 12.79 -12.11 3.74
CA LEU A 37 13.09 -13.04 4.84
C LEU A 37 12.36 -14.39 4.68
N LEU A 38 11.13 -14.38 4.16
CA LEU A 38 10.40 -15.61 3.88
C LEU A 38 11.08 -16.41 2.75
N GLU A 39 11.65 -15.74 1.75
CA GLU A 39 12.37 -16.39 0.64
C GLU A 39 13.57 -17.23 1.11
N THR A 40 14.22 -16.86 2.21
CA THR A 40 15.36 -17.60 2.78
C THR A 40 14.95 -18.71 3.73
N THR A 41 13.66 -18.86 4.05
CA THR A 41 13.16 -19.82 5.04
C THR A 41 12.18 -20.84 4.45
N VAL A 42 11.89 -20.74 3.15
CA VAL A 42 10.94 -21.59 2.45
C VAL A 42 11.62 -22.80 1.83
N LYS A 43 10.96 -23.95 1.91
CA LYS A 43 11.35 -25.16 1.19
C LYS A 43 11.11 -24.98 -0.31
N GLU A 44 12.13 -25.23 -1.13
CA GLU A 44 12.05 -25.06 -2.59
C GLU A 44 11.83 -26.38 -3.35
N LYS A 45 12.37 -27.49 -2.84
CA LYS A 45 12.29 -28.80 -3.50
C LYS A 45 11.10 -29.61 -2.96
N ASP A 46 10.52 -30.44 -3.82
CA ASP A 46 9.47 -31.42 -3.47
C ASP A 46 8.22 -30.77 -2.84
N VAL A 47 7.79 -29.65 -3.41
CA VAL A 47 6.65 -28.84 -2.95
C VAL A 47 5.73 -28.48 -4.12
N GLU A 48 4.45 -28.30 -3.82
CA GLU A 48 3.43 -27.93 -4.81
C GLU A 48 3.78 -26.58 -5.46
N LEU A 49 3.71 -26.53 -6.80
CA LEU A 49 3.86 -25.28 -7.54
C LEU A 49 2.64 -24.37 -7.29
N LEU A 50 2.91 -23.08 -7.07
CA LEU A 50 1.92 -22.10 -6.64
C LEU A 50 1.44 -21.23 -7.79
N HIS A 51 0.13 -21.04 -7.88
CA HIS A 51 -0.47 -20.09 -8.81
C HIS A 51 0.05 -18.67 -8.53
N THR A 52 0.72 -18.10 -9.53
CA THR A 52 1.46 -16.84 -9.36
C THR A 52 0.93 -15.79 -10.34
N PRO A 53 0.16 -14.79 -9.86
CA PRO A 53 -0.22 -13.64 -10.66
C PRO A 53 1.02 -12.86 -11.12
N GLU A 54 1.38 -13.00 -12.39
CA GLU A 54 2.50 -12.28 -12.99
C GLU A 54 2.02 -10.96 -13.57
N ASN A 55 2.53 -9.85 -13.02
CA ASN A 55 2.22 -8.48 -13.43
C ASN A 55 0.71 -8.19 -13.63
N PRO A 56 -0.13 -8.34 -12.59
CA PRO A 56 -1.55 -8.00 -12.67
C PRO A 56 -1.74 -6.53 -13.05
N ALA A 57 -2.78 -6.24 -13.85
CA ALA A 57 -3.18 -4.88 -14.18
C ALA A 57 -3.50 -4.07 -12.91
N ASP A 58 -3.39 -2.74 -12.97
CA ASP A 58 -3.50 -1.87 -11.79
C ASP A 58 -4.88 -1.98 -11.11
N GLY A 59 -5.93 -2.21 -11.90
CA GLY A 59 -7.28 -2.48 -11.38
C GLY A 59 -7.45 -3.86 -10.71
N CYS A 60 -6.49 -4.78 -10.88
CA CYS A 60 -6.53 -6.15 -10.39
C CYS A 60 -5.60 -6.43 -9.21
N LEU A 61 -4.90 -5.40 -8.70
CA LEU A 61 -3.91 -5.55 -7.62
C LEU A 61 -4.53 -6.19 -6.38
N PHE A 62 -5.78 -5.84 -6.05
CA PHE A 62 -6.50 -6.42 -4.92
C PHE A 62 -6.75 -7.93 -5.09
N THR A 63 -7.30 -8.36 -6.23
CA THR A 63 -7.52 -9.79 -6.54
C THR A 63 -6.20 -10.56 -6.50
N ALA A 64 -5.13 -10.00 -7.08
CA ALA A 64 -3.82 -10.63 -7.06
C ALA A 64 -3.28 -10.80 -5.63
N VAL A 65 -3.44 -9.79 -4.77
CA VAL A 65 -3.07 -9.88 -3.35
C VAL A 65 -3.80 -11.02 -2.65
N THR A 66 -5.11 -11.17 -2.86
CA THR A 66 -5.87 -12.28 -2.29
C THR A 66 -5.35 -13.64 -2.77
N CYS A 67 -4.96 -13.76 -4.05
CA CYS A 67 -4.34 -14.98 -4.56
C CYS A 67 -3.01 -15.28 -3.87
N PHE A 68 -2.15 -14.27 -3.68
CA PHE A 68 -0.90 -14.43 -2.94
C PHE A 68 -1.15 -14.84 -1.49
N GLN A 69 -2.13 -14.25 -0.79
CA GLN A 69 -2.46 -14.65 0.59
C GLN A 69 -2.86 -16.12 0.68
N LYS A 70 -3.66 -16.62 -0.27
CA LYS A 70 -4.02 -18.05 -0.35
C LYS A 70 -2.81 -18.92 -0.65
N GLY A 71 -1.94 -18.50 -1.56
CA GLY A 71 -0.71 -19.22 -1.91
C GLY A 71 0.29 -19.30 -0.77
N ILE A 72 0.41 -18.26 0.06
CA ILE A 72 1.30 -18.22 1.23
C ILE A 72 0.95 -19.32 2.24
N LEU A 73 -0.34 -19.69 2.38
CA LEU A 73 -0.78 -20.75 3.28
C LEU A 73 -0.32 -22.15 2.85
N LYS A 74 0.05 -22.31 1.58
CA LYS A 74 0.56 -23.58 1.02
C LYS A 74 2.08 -23.71 1.14
N LEU A 75 2.78 -22.65 1.53
CA LEU A 75 4.24 -22.68 1.70
C LEU A 75 4.62 -23.58 2.88
N GLN A 76 5.81 -24.15 2.81
CA GLN A 76 6.38 -24.97 3.89
C GLN A 76 7.75 -24.42 4.31
N PRO A 77 8.10 -24.49 5.60
CA PRO A 77 9.43 -24.12 6.06
C PRO A 77 10.47 -25.09 5.50
N GLU A 78 11.68 -24.59 5.26
CA GLU A 78 12.81 -25.40 4.77
C GLU A 78 13.19 -26.52 5.74
N ASN A 79 13.20 -26.21 7.04
CA ASN A 79 13.50 -27.14 8.12
C ASN A 79 12.90 -26.66 9.46
N SER A 80 13.04 -27.47 10.51
CA SER A 80 12.52 -27.15 11.84
C SER A 80 13.21 -25.94 12.49
N GLN A 81 14.48 -25.69 12.18
CA GLN A 81 15.25 -24.58 12.75
C GLN A 81 14.69 -23.21 12.35
N VAL A 82 14.23 -23.08 11.10
CA VAL A 82 13.66 -21.81 10.58
C VAL A 82 12.14 -21.70 10.77
N ASN A 83 11.48 -22.72 11.34
CA ASN A 83 10.02 -22.80 11.42
C ASN A 83 9.38 -21.64 12.22
N SER A 84 10.04 -21.17 13.28
CA SER A 84 9.55 -20.04 14.09
C SER A 84 9.52 -18.75 13.25
N THR A 85 10.62 -18.44 12.56
CA THR A 85 10.74 -17.29 11.65
C THR A 85 9.77 -17.41 10.47
N PHE A 86 9.65 -18.59 9.88
CA PHE A 86 8.70 -18.89 8.81
C PHE A 86 7.25 -18.62 9.28
N THR A 87 6.84 -19.17 10.41
CA THR A 87 5.48 -19.00 10.94
C THR A 87 5.17 -17.54 11.23
N GLN A 88 6.12 -16.80 11.79
CA GLN A 88 5.97 -15.38 12.08
C GLN A 88 5.82 -14.55 10.79
N THR A 89 6.66 -14.79 9.78
CA THR A 89 6.62 -14.07 8.50
C THR A 89 5.33 -14.38 7.72
N VAL A 90 4.91 -15.65 7.67
CA VAL A 90 3.62 -16.08 7.10
C VAL A 90 2.45 -15.38 7.80
N LYS A 91 2.47 -15.28 9.13
CA LYS A 91 1.40 -14.60 9.90
C LYS A 91 1.28 -13.11 9.55
N VAL A 92 2.40 -12.43 9.35
CA VAL A 92 2.42 -11.02 8.91
C VAL A 92 1.87 -10.90 7.49
N LEU A 93 2.32 -11.74 6.57
CA LEU A 93 1.91 -11.66 5.17
C LEU A 93 0.48 -12.14 4.93
N LYS A 94 -0.07 -13.03 5.77
CA LYS A 94 -1.50 -13.39 5.69
C LYS A 94 -2.41 -12.19 5.97
N ARG A 95 -1.97 -11.27 6.81
CA ARG A 95 -2.78 -10.15 7.32
C ARG A 95 -2.65 -8.86 6.50
N PHE A 96 -1.79 -8.80 5.48
CA PHE A 96 -1.66 -7.58 4.71
C PHE A 96 -2.87 -7.42 3.78
N THR A 97 -3.55 -6.28 3.85
CA THR A 97 -4.68 -5.94 3.00
C THR A 97 -4.40 -4.62 2.29
N LEU A 98 -4.82 -4.53 1.03
CA LEU A 98 -4.86 -3.28 0.29
C LEU A 98 -6.19 -2.58 0.59
N ILE A 99 -6.15 -1.28 0.86
CA ILE A 99 -7.34 -0.45 1.05
C ILE A 99 -7.79 0.00 -0.35
N ASN A 100 -9.05 -0.26 -0.70
CA ASN A 100 -9.74 -0.02 -1.99
C ASN A 100 -9.62 -1.08 -3.10
N PRO A 101 -10.60 -2.01 -3.19
CA PRO A 101 -10.92 -2.67 -4.45
C PRO A 101 -11.76 -1.71 -5.31
N ARG A 102 -11.15 -0.88 -6.17
CA ARG A 102 -11.94 -0.11 -7.15
C ARG A 102 -12.62 -1.03 -8.17
N LYS A 103 -12.03 -2.20 -8.45
CA LYS A 103 -12.57 -3.25 -9.32
C LYS A 103 -12.12 -4.62 -8.81
N GLN A 104 -13.01 -5.61 -8.84
CA GLN A 104 -12.63 -7.02 -8.78
C GLN A 104 -12.40 -7.49 -10.21
N CYS A 105 -11.25 -8.13 -10.45
CA CYS A 105 -11.00 -8.75 -11.74
C CYS A 105 -11.55 -10.18 -11.77
N GLU A 106 -12.12 -10.57 -12.91
CA GLU A 106 -12.81 -11.86 -13.11
C GLU A 106 -11.88 -13.08 -13.13
N SER A 107 -10.56 -12.88 -13.24
CA SER A 107 -9.61 -13.98 -13.27
C SER A 107 -9.55 -14.70 -11.91
N SER A 108 -9.90 -15.99 -11.90
CA SER A 108 -9.71 -16.86 -10.75
C SER A 108 -8.21 -17.05 -10.45
N CYS A 109 -7.85 -17.33 -9.20
CA CYS A 109 -6.44 -17.56 -8.86
C CYS A 109 -5.84 -18.76 -9.62
N GLU A 110 -6.68 -19.72 -10.01
CA GLU A 110 -6.24 -20.94 -10.69
C GLU A 110 -5.84 -20.70 -12.15
N SER A 111 -6.28 -19.61 -12.76
CA SER A 111 -5.91 -19.27 -14.14
C SER A 111 -4.44 -18.84 -14.28
N TYR A 112 -3.77 -18.50 -13.18
CA TYR A 112 -2.38 -18.04 -13.22
C TYR A 112 -1.41 -19.21 -13.34
N LYS A 113 -0.30 -18.97 -14.07
CA LYS A 113 0.79 -19.94 -14.22
C LYS A 113 1.34 -20.35 -12.85
N LYS A 114 1.56 -21.65 -12.68
CA LYS A 114 2.20 -22.19 -11.49
C LYS A 114 3.70 -21.93 -11.53
N LYS A 115 4.28 -21.55 -10.38
CA LYS A 115 5.72 -21.30 -10.20
C LYS A 115 6.23 -21.90 -8.90
N THR A 116 7.55 -21.99 -8.75
CA THR A 116 8.17 -22.48 -7.51
C THR A 116 7.95 -21.48 -6.37
N PRO A 117 8.08 -21.89 -5.09
CA PRO A 117 7.93 -21.00 -3.94
C PRO A 117 8.81 -19.75 -4.01
N LYS A 118 10.08 -19.86 -4.38
CA LYS A 118 10.96 -18.69 -4.53
C LYS A 118 10.51 -17.77 -5.66
N GLU A 119 10.10 -18.30 -6.81
CA GLU A 119 9.59 -17.48 -7.91
C GLU A 119 8.25 -16.81 -7.58
N PHE A 120 7.39 -17.50 -6.82
CA PHE A 120 6.16 -16.98 -6.28
C PHE A 120 6.43 -15.79 -5.36
N LEU A 121 7.38 -15.91 -4.43
CA LEU A 121 7.76 -14.82 -3.51
C LEU A 121 8.42 -13.64 -4.24
N LYS A 122 9.24 -13.89 -5.26
CA LYS A 122 9.77 -12.83 -6.14
C LYS A 122 8.66 -12.07 -6.85
N SER A 123 7.61 -12.75 -7.28
CA SER A 123 6.45 -12.14 -7.93
C SER A 123 5.60 -11.32 -6.94
N LEU A 124 5.46 -11.79 -5.70
CA LEU A 124 4.85 -11.03 -4.61
C LEU A 124 5.66 -9.75 -4.30
N ALA A 125 6.99 -9.84 -4.25
CA ALA A 125 7.86 -8.68 -4.05
C ALA A 125 7.69 -7.65 -5.18
N LYS A 126 7.56 -8.10 -6.44
CA LYS A 126 7.25 -7.22 -7.58
C LYS A 126 5.88 -6.54 -7.41
N LEU A 127 4.86 -7.29 -6.96
CA LEU A 127 3.53 -6.74 -6.69
C LEU A 127 3.56 -5.64 -5.62
N ILE A 128 4.24 -5.88 -4.49
CA ILE A 128 4.36 -4.88 -3.40
C ILE A 128 5.06 -3.62 -3.90
N LYS A 129 6.15 -3.76 -4.68
CA LYS A 129 6.82 -2.61 -5.31
C LYS A 129 5.87 -1.83 -6.24
N LYS A 130 5.02 -2.53 -6.99
CA LYS A 130 4.02 -1.92 -7.85
C LYS A 130 2.97 -1.16 -7.04
N VAL A 131 2.45 -1.75 -5.95
CA VAL A 131 1.53 -1.07 -5.02
C VAL A 131 2.16 0.21 -4.46
N ILE A 132 3.42 0.20 -4.05
CA ILE A 132 4.11 1.41 -3.57
C ILE A 132 4.14 2.50 -4.65
N ARG A 133 4.41 2.15 -5.92
CA ARG A 133 4.41 3.13 -7.02
C ARG A 133 3.03 3.72 -7.27
N VAL A 134 2.00 2.87 -7.28
CA VAL A 134 0.61 3.28 -7.52
C VAL A 134 0.11 4.16 -6.37
N ASP A 135 0.30 3.74 -5.11
CA ASP A 135 -0.12 4.49 -3.91
C ASP A 135 0.58 5.85 -3.83
N SER A 136 1.88 5.95 -4.13
CA SER A 136 2.59 7.24 -4.23
C SER A 136 2.01 8.16 -5.31
N SER A 137 1.52 7.60 -6.41
CA SER A 137 0.90 8.38 -7.49
C SER A 137 -0.49 8.90 -7.10
N TRP A 138 -1.28 8.10 -6.36
CA TRP A 138 -2.56 8.55 -5.78
C TRP A 138 -2.34 9.59 -4.69
N VAL A 139 -1.30 9.43 -3.85
CA VAL A 139 -0.95 10.44 -2.84
C VAL A 139 -0.60 11.78 -3.50
N LEU A 140 0.14 11.79 -4.60
CA LEU A 140 0.38 13.01 -5.37
C LEU A 140 -0.93 13.61 -5.91
N PHE A 141 -1.85 12.77 -6.40
CA PHE A 141 -3.16 13.23 -6.88
C PHE A 141 -4.04 13.77 -5.75
N ASP A 142 -4.07 13.10 -4.59
CA ASP A 142 -4.80 13.50 -3.39
C ASP A 142 -4.20 14.77 -2.79
N ILE A 143 -2.86 14.93 -2.77
CA ILE A 143 -2.19 16.17 -2.39
C ILE A 143 -2.50 17.28 -3.40
N LEU A 144 -2.46 17.02 -4.70
CA LEU A 144 -2.82 18.01 -5.72
C LEU A 144 -4.30 18.41 -5.62
N GLN A 145 -5.21 17.48 -5.34
CA GLN A 145 -6.61 17.79 -5.05
C GLN A 145 -6.76 18.55 -3.74
N THR A 146 -6.06 18.16 -2.67
CA THR A 146 -6.06 18.81 -1.35
C THR A 146 -5.32 20.14 -1.35
N ILE A 147 -4.49 20.45 -2.34
CA ILE A 147 -3.97 21.81 -2.55
C ILE A 147 -4.96 22.59 -3.42
N ARG A 148 -5.54 21.97 -4.45
CA ARG A 148 -6.49 22.66 -5.36
C ARG A 148 -7.84 22.98 -4.72
N TYR A 149 -8.32 22.19 -3.76
CA TYR A 149 -9.63 22.37 -3.12
C TYR A 149 -9.65 23.48 -2.06
N PRO A 150 -8.79 23.48 -1.01
CA PRO A 150 -8.81 24.52 0.00
C PRO A 150 -8.22 25.84 -0.50
N TYR A 151 -7.30 25.88 -1.46
CA TYR A 151 -6.93 27.18 -2.04
C TYR A 151 -8.09 27.81 -2.80
N PHE A 152 -9.01 27.05 -3.39
CA PHE A 152 -10.19 27.61 -4.06
C PHE A 152 -11.24 28.11 -3.06
N THR A 153 -11.55 27.34 -2.01
CA THR A 153 -12.53 27.76 -0.99
C THR A 153 -11.99 28.83 -0.04
N LEU A 154 -10.70 28.77 0.34
CA LEU A 154 -10.04 29.77 1.19
C LEU A 154 -9.80 31.07 0.41
N PHE A 155 -9.51 31.01 -0.91
CA PHE A 155 -9.47 32.21 -1.76
C PHE A 155 -10.85 32.85 -1.92
N LEU A 156 -11.92 32.05 -2.09
CA LEU A 156 -13.29 32.56 -2.14
C LEU A 156 -13.74 33.18 -0.81
N THR A 157 -13.41 32.57 0.34
CA THR A 157 -13.77 33.14 1.66
C THR A 157 -12.90 34.34 2.03
N MET A 158 -11.60 34.34 1.70
CA MET A 158 -10.73 35.51 1.89
C MET A 158 -11.11 36.68 0.96
N CYS A 159 -11.51 36.43 -0.30
CA CYS A 159 -12.04 37.46 -1.19
C CYS A 159 -13.38 38.02 -0.69
N SER A 160 -14.26 37.18 -0.14
CA SER A 160 -15.54 37.61 0.44
C SER A 160 -15.34 38.51 1.67
N LEU A 161 -14.38 38.19 2.54
CA LEU A 161 -14.07 38.99 3.72
C LEU A 161 -13.42 40.34 3.34
N PHE A 162 -12.57 40.34 2.31
CA PHE A 162 -11.90 41.54 1.82
C PHE A 162 -12.86 42.51 1.10
N LEU A 163 -13.86 41.99 0.39
CA LEU A 163 -14.95 42.80 -0.21
C LEU A 163 -15.90 43.42 0.83
N GLN A 164 -16.04 42.81 2.02
CA GLN A 164 -16.80 43.41 3.12
C GLN A 164 -16.01 44.51 3.83
N LEU A 165 -14.68 44.40 3.91
CA LEU A 165 -13.79 45.41 4.51
C LEU A 165 -13.55 46.67 3.66
N ILE A 166 -13.88 46.66 2.36
CA ILE A 166 -13.78 47.83 1.47
C ILE A 166 -15.10 48.63 1.44
N LYS A 167 -16.16 48.11 2.08
CA LYS A 167 -17.51 48.69 2.04
C LYS A 167 -17.88 49.52 3.27
N ASP A 168 -16.97 49.63 4.23
CA ASP A 168 -16.99 50.55 5.38
C ASP A 168 -15.78 51.51 5.28
#